data_AF-A0AAV0LKU2-F1
#
_entry.id   AF-A0AAV0LKU2-F1
#
_cell.length_a   1.000
_cell.length_b   1.000
_cell.length_c   1.000
_cell.angle_alpha   90.00
_cell.angle_beta   90.00
_cell.angle_gamma   90.00
#
_symmetry.space_group_name_H-M   'P 1'
#
loop_
_entity.id
_entity.type
_entity.pdbx_description
1 polymer ?
#
loop_
_entity_poly.entity_id
_entity_poly.type
_entity_poly.pdbx_seq_one_letter_code
_entity_poly.pdbx_strand_id
1 'polypeptide(L)' 'MSVLRQCPEMGFHTHEEPEDGSPIYEHCSNVYTNSNLRFEIFDLR' A
#
# COMPACT_ATOMS: atom_id res chain seq x y z
N MET A 1 -11.03 0.70 -0.61
CA MET A 1 -10.28 -0.21 0.30
C MET A 1 -11.20 -0.94 1.29
N SER A 2 -12.27 -1.58 0.84
CA SER A 2 -13.09 -2.47 1.70
C SER A 2 -12.52 -3.88 1.75
N VAL A 3 -12.07 -4.42 0.60
CA VAL A 3 -11.57 -5.80 0.41
C VAL A 3 -10.53 -6.21 1.46
N LEU A 4 -9.42 -5.47 1.55
CA LEU A 4 -8.35 -5.81 2.50
C LEU A 4 -8.76 -5.56 3.97
N ARG A 5 -9.48 -4.47 4.23
CA ARG A 5 -9.88 -4.08 5.59
C ARG A 5 -10.84 -5.09 6.24
N GLN A 6 -11.65 -5.78 5.44
CA GLN A 6 -12.65 -6.73 5.91
C GLN A 6 -12.16 -8.18 5.90
N CYS A 7 -10.94 -8.45 5.43
CA CYS A 7 -10.42 -9.81 5.36
C CYS A 7 -10.02 -10.35 6.75
N PRO A 8 -10.56 -11.50 7.18
CA PRO A 8 -10.18 -12.14 8.44
C PRO A 8 -9.04 -13.17 8.28
N GLU A 9 -8.62 -13.48 7.05
CA GLU A 9 -7.64 -14.53 6.79
C GLU A 9 -6.25 -14.16 7.29
N MET A 10 -5.53 -15.16 7.79
CA MET A 10 -4.17 -15.02 8.32
C MET A 10 -3.18 -15.81 7.47
N GLY A 11 -1.95 -15.33 7.42
CA GLY A 11 -0.92 -15.90 6.54
C GLY A 11 -1.10 -15.46 5.09
N PHE A 12 -0.36 -16.08 4.19
CA PHE A 12 -0.40 -15.74 2.76
C PHE A 12 -1.65 -16.30 2.08
N HIS A 13 -2.40 -15.43 1.43
CA HIS A 13 -3.62 -15.76 0.68
C HIS A 13 -3.86 -14.73 -0.43
N THR A 14 -4.79 -15.03 -1.33
CA THR A 14 -5.19 -14.17 -2.45
C THR A 14 -6.41 -13.33 -2.09
N HIS A 15 -6.61 -12.19 -2.76
CA HIS A 15 -7.81 -11.37 -2.63
C HIS A 15 -8.54 -11.23 -3.96
N GLU A 16 -9.86 -11.14 -3.89
CA GLU A 16 -10.72 -10.80 -5.02
C GLU A 16 -10.60 -9.32 -5.39
N GLU A 17 -10.96 -8.99 -6.62
CA GLU A 17 -11.02 -7.60 -7.07
C GLU A 17 -12.20 -6.86 -6.39
N PRO A 18 -12.07 -5.54 -6.14
CA PRO A 18 -13.20 -4.72 -5.72
C PRO A 18 -14.39 -4.78 -6.69
N GLU A 19 -15.61 -4.76 -6.16
CA GLU A 19 -16.86 -4.83 -6.96
C GLU A 19 -16.99 -3.72 -8.00
N ASP A 20 -16.38 -2.56 -7.75
CA ASP A 20 -16.37 -1.41 -8.66
C ASP A 20 -15.30 -1.51 -9.77
N GLY A 21 -14.53 -2.60 -9.79
CA GLY A 21 -13.45 -2.83 -10.75
C GLY A 21 -12.23 -1.91 -10.55
N SER A 22 -12.19 -1.13 -9.46
CA SER A 22 -11.02 -0.33 -9.12
C SER A 22 -9.86 -1.23 -8.68
N PRO A 23 -8.60 -0.83 -8.91
CA PRO A 23 -7.47 -1.60 -8.43
C PRO A 23 -7.36 -1.51 -6.90
N ILE A 24 -6.89 -2.58 -6.26
CA ILE A 24 -6.64 -2.59 -4.79
C ILE A 24 -5.53 -1.60 -4.40
N TYR A 25 -4.61 -1.30 -5.32
CA TYR A 25 -3.50 -0.36 -5.16
C TYR A 25 -3.41 0.58 -6.36
N GLU A 26 -3.05 1.83 -6.12
CA GLU A 26 -2.86 2.84 -7.17
C GLU A 26 -1.64 3.72 -6.87
N HIS A 27 -1.16 4.43 -7.88
CA HIS A 27 -0.10 5.41 -7.72
C HIS A 27 -0.60 6.65 -6.96
N CYS A 28 0.16 7.10 -5.96
CA CYS A 28 -0.15 8.32 -5.24
C CYS A 28 0.00 9.56 -6.13
N SER A 29 -1.05 10.38 -6.22
CA SER A 29 -1.03 11.68 -6.91
C SER A 29 -0.54 12.84 -6.03
N ASN A 30 -0.38 12.59 -4.74
CA ASN A 30 -0.09 13.58 -3.70
C ASN A 30 1.31 13.39 -3.06
N VAL A 31 2.23 12.75 -3.78
CA VAL A 31 3.62 12.55 -3.35
C VAL A 31 4.55 13.41 -4.21
N TYR A 32 5.44 14.15 -3.55
CA TYR A 32 6.48 14.95 -4.18
C TYR A 32 7.86 14.36 -3.90
N THR A 33 8.68 14.19 -4.94
CA THR A 33 10.05 13.66 -4.83
C THR A 33 11.07 14.77 -4.97
N ASN A 34 11.98 14.88 -4.00
CA ASN A 34 13.10 15.84 -4.03
C ASN A 34 14.42 15.13 -3.71
N SER A 35 15.32 15.07 -4.70
CA SER A 35 16.62 14.40 -4.59
C SER A 35 17.63 15.14 -3.71
N ASN A 36 17.36 16.39 -3.34
CA ASN A 36 18.27 17.23 -2.55
C ASN A 36 18.00 17.16 -1.04
N LEU A 37 17.01 16.36 -0.61
CA LEU A 37 16.73 16.16 0.81
C LEU A 37 17.74 15.20 1.42
N ARG A 38 18.23 15.53 2.62
CA ARG A 38 19.03 14.61 3.44
C ARG A 38 18.10 13.60 4.11
N PHE A 39 18.42 12.32 3.99
CA PHE A 39 17.76 11.24 4.71
C PHE A 39 18.64 10.75 5.86
N GLU A 40 18.02 10.45 6.99
CA GLU A 40 18.68 9.76 8.10
C GLU A 40 18.08 8.37 8.22
N ILE A 41 18.94 7.36 8.21
CA ILE A 41 18.53 5.96 8.31
C ILE A 41 19.00 5.44 9.67
N PHE A 42 18.03 4.99 10.47
CA PHE A 42 18.29 4.31 11.72
C PHE A 42 17.92 2.84 11.54
N ASP A 43 18.94 1.99 11.60
CA ASP A 43 18.77 0.55 11.47
C ASP A 43 18.56 -0.08 12.86
N LEU A 44 17.46 -0.80 13.03
CA LEU A 44 17.05 -1.45 14.28
C LEU A 44 17.06 -2.98 14.20
N ARG A 45 17.62 -3.55 13.12
CA ARG A 45 17.71 -5.00 12.90
C ARG A 45 18.61 -5.72 13.91
#